data_AF-A0A813WZL4-F1
#
_entry.id   AF-A0A813WZL4-F1
#
_cell.length_a   1.000
_cell.length_b   1.000
_cell.length_c   1.000
_cell.angle_alpha   90.00
_cell.angle_beta   90.00
_cell.angle_gamma   90.00
#
_symmetry.space_group_name_H-M   'P 1'
#
loop_
_entity.id
_entity.type
_entity.pdbx_description
1 polymer ?
#
loop_
_entity_poly.entity_id
_entity_poly.type
_entity_poly.pdbx_seq_one_letter_code
_entity_poly.pdbx_strand_id
1 'polypeptide(L)'
;MLRFIFIKGGLIEIQQKWKCNFDSLEVEKECFPTFTFNLLQSGSDERSPGINYRFAEKYSVNGIKYRTLTKIYGLRFIIAIRGKGRQFDIVHLFVAIGSGLGYMIIGEIICEFIFLKFHKYRNEYRRIKTKRYHLNQSKKCDDSTKVV
;
A
#
# COMPACT_ATOMS: atom_id res chain seq x y z
N MET A 1 -30.70 -3.49 15.76
CA MET A 1 -29.27 -3.84 15.71
C MET A 1 -28.56 -3.59 17.05
N LEU A 2 -28.49 -2.34 17.56
CA LEU A 2 -27.79 -2.01 18.83
C LEU A 2 -28.29 -2.76 20.08
N ARG A 3 -29.61 -2.97 20.24
CA ARG A 3 -30.19 -3.73 21.36
C ARG A 3 -29.64 -5.15 21.50
N PHE A 4 -29.34 -5.80 20.39
CA PHE A 4 -28.83 -7.17 20.39
C PHE A 4 -27.41 -7.25 20.95
N ILE A 5 -26.61 -6.22 20.66
CA ILE A 5 -25.22 -6.08 21.11
C ILE A 5 -25.15 -5.98 22.64
N PHE A 6 -26.07 -5.24 23.26
CA PHE A 6 -26.12 -5.14 24.73
C PHE A 6 -26.51 -6.45 25.43
N ILE A 7 -27.26 -7.33 24.75
CA ILE A 7 -27.76 -8.58 25.34
C ILE A 7 -26.79 -9.75 25.09
N LYS A 8 -26.21 -9.83 23.88
CA LYS A 8 -25.36 -10.96 23.46
C LYS A 8 -23.86 -10.65 23.51
N GLY A 9 -23.49 -9.38 23.72
CA GLY A 9 -22.13 -8.91 23.56
C GLY A 9 -21.77 -8.65 22.09
N GLY A 10 -20.65 -7.98 21.87
CA GLY A 10 -20.21 -7.63 20.51
C GLY A 10 -18.76 -7.15 20.44
N LEU A 11 -18.24 -7.11 19.22
CA LEU A 11 -16.87 -6.70 18.92
C LEU A 11 -16.87 -5.39 18.14
N ILE A 12 -16.30 -4.35 18.75
CA ILE A 12 -16.18 -3.02 18.14
C ILE A 12 -14.70 -2.73 17.91
N GLU A 13 -14.32 -2.50 16.66
CA GLU A 13 -13.01 -1.98 16.30
C GLU A 13 -13.07 -0.45 16.27
N ILE A 14 -12.23 0.20 17.08
CA ILE A 14 -11.98 1.63 17.05
C ILE A 14 -10.69 1.81 16.28
N GLN A 15 -10.80 2.26 15.04
CA GLN A 15 -9.66 2.46 14.17
C GLN A 15 -9.20 3.92 14.21
N GLN A 16 -7.96 4.14 14.64
CA GLN A 16 -7.32 5.45 14.67
C GLN A 16 -6.31 5.55 13.53
N LYS A 17 -6.66 6.29 12.47
CA LYS A 17 -5.84 6.45 11.26
C LYS A 17 -5.05 7.75 11.29
N TRP A 18 -3.73 7.65 11.18
CA TRP A 18 -2.83 8.78 11.00
C TRP A 18 -2.31 8.78 9.57
N LYS A 19 -2.54 9.86 8.82
CA LYS A 19 -1.98 10.05 7.48
C LYS A 19 -1.28 11.40 7.46
N CYS A 20 0.03 11.38 7.64
CA CYS A 20 0.80 12.60 7.88
C CYS A 20 1.86 12.81 6.80
N ASN A 21 2.00 14.06 6.38
CA ASN A 21 3.04 14.51 5.47
C ASN A 21 4.03 15.37 6.26
N PHE A 22 5.25 14.87 6.44
CA PHE A 22 6.30 15.54 7.22
C PHE A 22 7.08 16.58 6.40
N ASP A 23 6.72 16.76 5.12
CA ASP A 23 7.35 17.74 4.22
C ASP A 23 6.71 19.13 4.32
N SER A 24 5.52 19.21 4.92
CA SER A 24 4.77 20.45 5.06
C SER A 24 5.40 21.32 6.16
N LEU A 25 5.50 22.64 5.95
CA LEU A 25 5.99 23.57 6.97
C LEU A 25 5.07 23.63 8.21
N GLU A 26 3.84 23.11 8.10
CA GLU A 26 2.84 23.06 9.17
C GLU A 26 2.47 21.63 9.58
N VAL A 27 3.46 20.75 9.79
CA VAL A 27 3.25 19.35 10.22
C VAL A 27 2.30 19.22 11.42
N GLU A 28 2.43 20.12 12.40
CA GLU A 28 1.66 20.08 13.65
C GLU A 28 0.16 20.40 13.46
N LYS A 29 -0.20 21.13 12.39
CA LYS A 29 -1.61 21.50 12.12
C LYS A 29 -2.34 20.48 11.24
N GLU A 30 -1.60 19.76 10.39
CA GLU A 30 -2.20 18.88 9.38
C GLU A 30 -2.22 17.39 9.79
N CYS A 31 -1.43 17.00 10.79
CA CYS A 31 -1.32 15.61 11.25
C CYS A 31 -2.25 15.33 12.44
N PHE A 32 -3.54 15.07 12.16
CA PHE A 32 -4.51 14.66 13.18
C PHE A 32 -5.11 13.26 12.89
N PRO A 33 -5.48 12.51 13.93
CA PRO A 33 -6.04 11.18 13.76
C PRO A 33 -7.46 11.25 13.24
N THR A 34 -7.77 10.43 12.24
CA THR A 34 -9.16 10.15 11.84
C THR A 34 -9.65 8.91 12.55
N PHE A 35 -10.77 9.02 13.28
CA PHE A 35 -11.40 7.89 13.96
C PHE A 35 -12.45 7.23 13.07
N THR A 36 -12.46 5.90 13.03
CA THR A 36 -13.50 5.10 12.38
C THR A 36 -13.93 3.99 13.32
N PHE A 37 -15.23 3.77 13.45
CA PHE A 37 -15.79 2.75 14.33
C PHE A 37 -16.41 1.65 13.48
N ASN A 38 -15.89 0.44 13.59
CA ASN A 38 -16.40 -0.72 12.86
C ASN A 38 -17.01 -1.72 13.84
N LEU A 39 -18.24 -2.14 13.61
CA LEU A 39 -18.81 -3.29 14.28
C LEU A 39 -18.36 -4.55 13.53
N LEU A 40 -17.39 -5.28 14.07
CA LEU A 40 -16.82 -6.46 13.40
C LEU A 40 -17.75 -7.68 13.46
N GLN A 41 -18.64 -7.72 14.45
CA GLN A 41 -19.63 -8.78 14.57
C GLN A 41 -20.99 -8.27 14.08
N SER A 42 -21.20 -8.33 12.77
CA SER A 42 -22.54 -8.22 12.19
C SER A 42 -23.27 -9.54 12.47
N GLY A 43 -24.55 -9.48 12.85
CA GLY A 43 -25.35 -10.62 13.31
C GLY A 43 -25.67 -11.69 12.24
N SER A 44 -24.73 -12.01 11.34
CA SER A 44 -24.88 -13.00 10.27
C SER A 44 -24.51 -14.42 10.68
N ASP A 45 -23.88 -14.62 11.84
CA ASP A 45 -23.53 -15.94 12.34
C ASP A 45 -24.63 -16.46 13.28
N GLU A 46 -25.54 -17.28 12.75
CA GLU A 46 -26.64 -17.89 13.52
C GLU A 46 -26.14 -18.73 14.71
N ARG A 47 -24.91 -19.26 14.64
CA ARG A 47 -24.31 -20.10 15.68
C ARG A 47 -23.67 -19.33 16.83
N SER A 48 -23.22 -18.09 16.61
CA SER A 48 -22.58 -17.28 17.66
C SER A 48 -22.95 -15.80 17.52
N PRO A 49 -24.15 -15.42 17.95
CA PRO A 49 -24.68 -14.07 17.78
C PRO A 49 -23.94 -12.95 18.54
N GLY A 50 -23.03 -13.28 19.45
CA GLY A 50 -22.28 -12.29 20.24
C GLY A 50 -20.97 -12.83 20.80
N ILE A 51 -20.28 -12.03 21.60
CA ILE A 51 -19.06 -12.43 22.33
C ILE A 51 -19.44 -12.82 23.76
N ASN A 52 -18.98 -14.01 24.16
CA ASN A 52 -19.07 -14.48 25.54
C ASN A 52 -17.69 -14.91 26.05
N TYR A 53 -17.46 -14.67 27.34
CA TYR A 53 -16.27 -15.11 28.05
C TYR A 53 -16.67 -15.96 29.26
N ARG A 54 -16.01 -17.11 29.45
CA ARG A 54 -16.24 -18.02 30.57
C ARG A 54 -14.97 -18.14 31.38
N PHE A 55 -15.06 -17.93 32.68
CA PHE A 55 -13.97 -18.20 33.61
C PHE A 55 -14.49 -19.00 34.81
N ALA A 56 -13.59 -19.75 35.43
CA ALA A 56 -13.90 -20.58 36.58
C ALA A 56 -13.05 -20.15 37.76
N GLU A 57 -13.70 -19.67 38.81
CA GLU A 57 -13.06 -19.47 40.11
C GLU A 57 -13.02 -20.82 40.83
N LYS A 58 -11.81 -21.28 41.18
CA LYS A 58 -11.60 -22.59 41.81
C LYS A 58 -11.26 -22.38 43.27
N TYR A 59 -11.92 -23.10 44.16
CA TYR A 59 -11.67 -23.04 45.61
C TYR A 59 -11.77 -24.43 46.22
N SER A 60 -11.23 -24.62 47.43
CA SER A 60 -11.33 -25.89 48.14
C SER A 60 -11.85 -25.66 49.55
N VAL A 61 -12.80 -26.51 49.96
CA VAL A 61 -13.34 -26.52 51.32
C VAL A 61 -13.16 -27.93 51.84
N ASN A 62 -12.47 -28.08 52.97
CA ASN A 62 -12.20 -29.37 53.63
C ASN A 62 -11.56 -30.42 52.69
N GLY A 63 -10.63 -30.01 51.83
CA GLY A 63 -9.93 -30.91 50.88
C GLY A 63 -10.73 -31.28 49.62
N ILE A 64 -12.02 -30.91 49.55
CA ILE A 64 -12.86 -31.10 48.36
C ILE A 64 -12.69 -29.88 47.45
N LYS A 65 -12.49 -30.11 46.14
CA LYS A 65 -12.30 -29.05 45.14
C LYS A 65 -13.65 -28.63 44.55
N TYR A 66 -13.94 -27.34 44.61
CA TYR A 66 -15.12 -26.70 44.04
C TYR A 66 -14.73 -25.70 42.95
N ARG A 67 -15.70 -25.33 42.11
CA ARG A 67 -15.54 -24.23 41.17
C ARG A 67 -16.86 -23.48 40.94
N THR A 68 -16.76 -22.17 40.84
CA THR A 68 -17.84 -21.30 40.34
C THR A 68 -17.53 -20.96 38.89
N LEU A 69 -18.38 -21.43 37.96
CA LEU A 69 -18.25 -21.13 36.54
C LEU A 69 -19.13 -19.93 36.18
N THR A 70 -18.49 -18.82 35.81
CA THR A 70 -19.19 -17.59 35.44
C THR A 70 -19.11 -17.37 33.93
N LYS A 71 -20.25 -17.06 33.30
CA LYS A 71 -20.34 -16.68 31.89
C LYS A 71 -20.72 -15.20 31.80
N ILE A 72 -19.87 -14.40 31.17
CA ILE A 72 -20.09 -12.97 30.95
C ILE A 72 -20.33 -12.71 29.46
N TYR A 73 -21.29 -11.83 29.17
CA TYR A 73 -21.51 -11.26 27.85
C TYR A 73 -21.16 -9.78 27.92
N GLY A 74 -20.39 -9.29 26.95
CA GLY A 74 -19.89 -7.93 27.01
C GLY A 74 -19.39 -7.40 25.68
N LEU A 75 -19.00 -6.14 25.69
CA LEU A 75 -18.37 -5.47 24.56
C LEU A 75 -16.86 -5.63 24.65
N ARG A 76 -16.25 -6.04 23.55
CA ARG A 76 -14.80 -6.00 23.39
C ARG A 76 -14.47 -4.87 22.42
N PHE A 77 -13.66 -3.92 22.88
CA PHE A 77 -13.11 -2.87 22.05
C PHE A 77 -11.72 -3.27 21.56
N ILE A 78 -11.50 -3.26 20.25
CA ILE A 78 -10.18 -3.40 19.64
C ILE A 78 -9.75 -2.03 19.17
N ILE A 79 -8.72 -1.46 19.80
CA ILE A 79 -8.16 -0.18 19.37
C ILE A 79 -7.07 -0.49 18.35
N ALA A 80 -7.33 -0.17 17.09
CA ALA A 80 -6.43 -0.40 15.97
C ALA A 80 -5.82 0.93 15.50
N ILE A 81 -4.57 1.18 15.89
CA ILE A 81 -3.84 2.37 15.47
C ILE A 81 -3.11 2.04 14.16
N ARG A 82 -3.39 2.81 13.10
CA ARG A 82 -2.72 2.67 11.81
C ARG A 82 -2.12 4.02 11.42
N GLY A 83 -0.84 4.03 11.09
CA GLY A 83 -0.13 5.23 10.67
C GLY A 83 0.51 5.06 9.30
N LYS A 84 0.40 6.09 8.46
CA LYS A 84 1.19 6.24 7.24
C LYS A 84 1.80 7.63 7.25
N GLY A 85 3.11 7.68 7.47
CA GLY A 85 3.91 8.88 7.34
C GLY A 85 4.56 8.94 5.96
N ARG A 86 4.71 10.13 5.40
CA ARG A 86 5.58 10.35 4.25
C ARG A 86 6.52 11.50 4.56
N GLN A 87 7.78 11.31 4.20
CA GLN A 87 8.81 12.32 4.23
C GLN A 87 9.57 12.25 2.90
N PHE A 88 10.11 13.39 2.50
CA PHE A 88 10.94 13.54 1.33
C PHE A 88 12.25 12.78 1.54
N ASP A 89 12.54 11.89 0.60
CA ASP A 89 13.78 11.14 0.54
C ASP A 89 14.39 11.29 -0.85
N ILE A 90 15.66 11.71 -0.87
CA ILE A 90 16.41 11.96 -2.09
C ILE A 90 16.64 10.68 -2.90
N VAL A 91 16.74 9.51 -2.25
CA VAL A 91 16.88 8.22 -2.93
C VAL A 91 15.63 7.94 -3.76
N HIS A 92 14.44 8.14 -3.17
CA HIS A 92 13.17 7.98 -3.87
C HIS A 92 12.99 8.98 -5.01
N LEU A 93 13.53 10.20 -4.88
CA LEU A 93 13.54 11.16 -5.97
C LEU A 93 14.35 10.64 -7.17
N PHE A 94 15.59 10.18 -6.95
CA PHE A 94 16.43 9.67 -8.03
C PHE A 94 15.84 8.41 -8.68
N VAL A 95 15.22 7.51 -7.90
CA VAL A 95 14.51 6.35 -8.44
C VAL A 95 13.34 6.78 -9.33
N ALA A 96 12.57 7.80 -8.92
CA ALA A 96 11.46 8.32 -9.72
C ALA A 96 11.94 8.99 -11.01
N ILE A 97 13.01 9.77 -10.96
CA ILE A 97 13.62 10.40 -12.14
C ILE A 97 14.16 9.33 -13.09
N GLY A 98 14.92 8.35 -12.58
CA GLY A 98 15.46 7.25 -13.39
C GLY A 98 14.36 6.43 -14.06
N SER A 99 13.29 6.14 -13.34
CA SER A 99 12.11 5.47 -13.90
C SER A 99 11.45 6.31 -15.00
N GLY A 100 11.28 7.62 -14.78
CA GLY A 100 10.73 8.55 -15.76
C GLY A 100 11.55 8.61 -17.05
N LEU A 101 12.88 8.68 -16.93
CA LEU A 101 13.79 8.64 -18.09
C LEU A 101 13.68 7.31 -18.85
N GLY A 102 13.52 6.18 -18.14
CA GLY A 102 13.28 4.88 -18.77
C GLY A 102 12.00 4.85 -19.62
N TYR A 103 10.92 5.47 -19.15
CA TYR A 103 9.67 5.59 -19.93
C TYR A 103 9.83 6.41 -21.21
N MET A 104 10.68 7.44 -21.21
CA MET A 104 10.93 8.26 -22.40
C MET A 104 11.56 7.43 -23.53
N ILE A 105 12.45 6.50 -23.21
CA ILE A 105 13.07 5.59 -24.19
C ILE A 105 12.00 4.72 -24.88
N ILE A 106 11.04 4.20 -24.11
CA ILE A 106 9.94 3.41 -24.66
C ILE A 106 9.09 4.26 -25.61
N GLY A 107 8.83 5.52 -25.25
CA GLY A 107 8.14 6.47 -26.10
C GLY A 107 8.84 6.69 -27.45
N GLU A 108 10.16 6.87 -27.45
CA GLU A 108 10.95 7.01 -28.67
C GLU A 108 10.82 5.79 -29.60
N ILE A 109 10.92 4.57 -29.04
CA ILE A 109 10.80 3.32 -29.81
C ILE A 109 9.41 3.22 -30.46
N ILE A 110 8.36 3.56 -29.71
CA ILE A 110 6.98 3.54 -30.23
C ILE A 110 6.79 4.59 -31.33
N CYS A 111 7.23 5.83 -31.09
CA CYS A 111 7.18 6.90 -32.08
C CYS A 111 7.90 6.51 -33.37
N GLU A 112 9.07 5.89 -33.25
CA GLU A 112 9.83 5.40 -34.39
C GLU A 112 9.12 4.26 -35.14
N PHE A 113 8.55 3.30 -34.40
CA PHE A 113 7.78 2.22 -35.01
C PHE A 113 6.60 2.76 -35.83
N ILE A 114 5.86 3.72 -35.25
CA ILE A 114 4.72 4.37 -35.93
C ILE A 114 5.21 5.10 -37.19
N PHE A 115 6.28 5.88 -37.08
CA PHE A 115 6.82 6.64 -38.21
C PHE A 115 7.27 5.72 -39.36
N LEU A 116 7.94 4.62 -39.04
CA LEU A 116 8.45 3.67 -40.05
C LEU A 116 7.35 2.84 -40.72
N LYS A 117 6.18 2.68 -40.10
CA LYS A 117 5.08 1.87 -40.63
C LYS A 117 4.03 2.70 -41.34
N PHE A 118 3.58 3.80 -40.73
CA PHE A 118 2.38 4.52 -41.15
C PHE A 118 2.66 5.84 -41.86
N HIS A 119 3.87 6.40 -41.75
CA HIS A 119 4.14 7.72 -42.32
C HIS A 119 4.43 7.65 -43.84
N LYS A 120 3.88 8.60 -44.60
CA LYS A 120 4.03 8.68 -46.07
C LYS A 120 5.51 8.78 -46.50
N TYR A 121 6.33 9.49 -45.74
CA TYR A 121 7.77 9.69 -46.00
C TYR A 121 8.67 8.59 -45.39
N ARG A 122 8.11 7.44 -44.99
CA ARG A 122 8.87 6.34 -44.34
C ARG A 122 10.09 5.87 -45.13
N ASN A 123 10.02 5.85 -46.46
CA ASN A 123 11.09 5.34 -47.32
C ASN A 123 12.31 6.28 -47.30
N GLU A 124 12.06 7.58 -47.28
CA GLU A 124 13.09 8.61 -47.20
C GLU A 124 13.74 8.64 -45.81
N TYR A 125 12.92 8.59 -44.75
CA TYR A 125 13.41 8.48 -43.39
C TYR A 125 14.24 7.21 -43.15
N ARG A 126 13.82 6.06 -43.70
CA ARG A 126 14.59 4.81 -43.62
C ARG A 126 15.98 4.96 -44.27
N ARG A 127 16.07 5.59 -45.44
CA ARG A 127 17.35 5.85 -46.11
C ARG A 127 18.26 6.76 -45.27
N ILE A 128 17.73 7.85 -44.73
CA ILE A 128 18.48 8.77 -43.87
C ILE A 128 18.97 8.05 -42.61
N LYS A 129 18.11 7.24 -41.98
CA LYS A 129 18.46 6.50 -40.77
C LYS A 129 19.57 5.46 -41.05
N THR A 130 19.46 4.67 -42.11
CA THR A 130 20.50 3.71 -42.52
C THR A 130 21.84 4.40 -42.81
N LYS A 131 21.83 5.54 -43.52
CA LYS A 131 23.04 6.35 -43.74
C LYS A 131 23.66 6.82 -42.42
N ARG A 132 22.84 7.31 -41.48
CA ARG A 132 23.32 7.72 -40.14
C ARG A 132 23.91 6.55 -39.35
N TYR A 133 23.32 5.36 -39.42
CA TYR A 133 23.88 4.16 -38.78
C TYR A 133 25.27 3.83 -39.32
N HIS A 134 25.45 3.79 -40.64
CA HIS A 134 26.76 3.51 -41.24
C HIS A 134 27.81 4.59 -40.92
N LEU A 135 27.42 5.88 -40.92
CA LEU A 135 28.32 6.97 -40.53
C LEU A 135 28.76 6.88 -39.06
N ASN A 136 27.83 6.58 -38.15
CA ASN A 136 28.15 6.41 -36.73
C ASN A 136 29.02 5.16 -36.48
N GLN A 137 28.80 4.09 -37.24
CA GLN A 137 29.62 2.89 -37.15
C GLN A 137 31.04 3.12 -37.67
N SER A 138 31.18 3.83 -38.79
CA SER A 138 32.48 4.24 -39.34
C SER A 138 33.27 5.10 -38.35
N LYS A 139 32.64 6.11 -37.74
CA LYS A 139 33.29 6.94 -36.71
C LYS A 139 33.74 6.14 -35.48
N LYS A 140 32.93 5.17 -35.04
CA LYS A 140 33.28 4.32 -33.89
C LYS A 140 34.49 3.42 -34.16
N CYS A 141 34.62 2.91 -35.39
CA CYS A 141 35.80 2.16 -35.80
C CYS A 141 37.05 3.05 -35.84
N ASP A 142 36.91 4.28 -36.36
CA ASP A 142 38.03 5.22 -36.48
C ASP A 142 38.54 5.69 -35.10
N ASP A 143 37.64 5.90 -34.13
CA ASP A 143 37.99 6.24 -32.74
C ASP A 143 38.65 5.06 -31.99
N SER A 144 38.24 3.82 -32.30
CA SER A 144 38.83 2.61 -31.72
C SER A 144 40.26 2.33 -32.24
N THR A 145 40.65 2.95 -33.35
CA THR A 145 41.99 2.77 -33.95
C THR A 145 43.01 3.81 -33.42
N LYS A 146 42.56 4.81 -32.65
CA LYS A 146 43.39 5.90 -32.10
C LYS A 146 43.79 5.71 -30.63
N VAL A 147 43.41 4.61 -29.99
CA VAL A 147 43.68 4.31 -28.55
C VAL A 147 44.78 3.25 -28.37
N VAL A 148 45.64 3.04 -29.37
CA VAL A 148 46.88 2.23 -29.26
C VAL A 148 48.07 3.10 -29.57
#